data_AF-L0DUC8-F1
#
_entry.id   AF-L0DUC8-F1
#
_cell.length_a   1.000
_cell.length_b   1.000
_cell.length_c   1.000
_cell.angle_alpha   90.00
_cell.angle_beta   90.00
_cell.angle_gamma   90.00
#
_symmetry.space_group_name_H-M   'P 1'
#
loop_
_entity.id
_entity.type
_entity.pdbx_description
1 polymer ?
#
loop_
_entity_poly.entity_id
_entity_poly.type
_entity_poly.pdbx_seq_one_letter_code
_entity_poly.pdbx_strand_id
1 'polypeptide(L)' 'MNLEGITDRQAKVRMDAFEAADLLTSLKRHEAQLGDLAQELIAALEAHGVAPIDDDPRPRHEYAPPRDLRRV' A
#
# COMPACT_ATOMS: atom_id res chain seq x y z
N MET A 1 -6.50 -12.89 -2.84
CA MET A 1 -7.39 -12.30 -3.88
C MET A 1 -8.11 -13.40 -4.68
N ASN A 2 -9.42 -13.32 -4.85
CA ASN A 2 -10.25 -14.24 -5.63
C ASN A 2 -11.13 -13.49 -6.64
N LEU A 3 -11.07 -13.87 -7.93
CA LEU A 3 -11.97 -13.36 -8.96
C LEU A 3 -13.33 -14.06 -8.83
N GLU A 4 -14.38 -13.30 -8.56
CA GLU A 4 -15.75 -13.82 -8.43
C GLU A 4 -16.48 -13.93 -9.78
N GLY A 5 -16.10 -13.10 -10.75
CA GLY A 5 -16.70 -13.11 -12.09
C GLY A 5 -16.27 -11.95 -12.96
N ILE A 6 -16.42 -12.11 -14.27
CA ILE A 6 -16.22 -11.06 -15.27
C ILE A 6 -17.50 -10.95 -16.10
N THR A 7 -18.11 -9.77 -16.09
CA THR A 7 -19.33 -9.45 -16.85
C THR A 7 -19.22 -8.03 -17.37
N ASP A 8 -19.61 -7.77 -18.62
CA ASP A 8 -19.67 -6.42 -19.19
C ASP A 8 -18.40 -5.56 -18.98
N ARG A 9 -17.22 -6.18 -19.17
CA ARG A 9 -15.90 -5.58 -18.94
C ARG A 9 -15.61 -5.15 -17.49
N GLN A 10 -16.42 -5.59 -16.54
CA GLN A 10 -16.20 -5.41 -15.11
C GLN A 10 -15.76 -6.72 -14.48
N ALA A 11 -14.75 -6.65 -13.61
CA ALA A 11 -14.28 -7.79 -12.81
C ALA A 11 -14.68 -7.57 -11.36
N LYS A 12 -15.38 -8.54 -10.77
CA LYS A 12 -15.68 -8.53 -9.35
C LYS A 12 -14.62 -9.33 -8.62
N VAL A 13 -13.89 -8.68 -7.71
CA VAL A 13 -12.77 -9.27 -6.99
C VAL A 13 -13.04 -9.21 -5.50
N ARG A 14 -12.89 -10.36 -4.82
CA ARG A 14 -12.83 -10.42 -3.36
C ARG A 14 -11.38 -10.43 -2.93
N MET A 15 -11.01 -9.48 -2.09
CA MET A 15 -9.69 -9.41 -1.49
C MET A 15 -9.85 -9.15 0.00
N ASP A 16 -8.83 -9.51 0.78
CA ASP A 16 -8.80 -9.16 2.20
C ASP A 16 -8.42 -7.68 2.40
N ALA A 17 -8.52 -7.21 3.64
CA ALA A 17 -8.28 -5.81 3.96
C ALA A 17 -6.82 -5.39 3.74
N PHE A 18 -5.86 -6.31 3.91
CA PHE A 18 -4.45 -6.03 3.71
C PHE A 18 -4.12 -5.93 2.21
N GLU A 19 -4.63 -6.86 1.41
CA GLU A 19 -4.52 -6.83 -0.05
C GLU A 19 -5.14 -5.56 -0.64
N ALA A 20 -6.27 -5.09 -0.10
CA ALA A 20 -6.89 -3.83 -0.50
C ALA A 20 -6.01 -2.62 -0.18
N ALA A 21 -5.39 -2.60 1.00
CA ALA A 21 -4.47 -1.54 1.41
C ALA A 21 -3.19 -1.53 0.55
N ASP A 22 -2.63 -2.70 0.25
CA ASP A 22 -1.45 -2.85 -0.61
C ASP A 22 -1.74 -2.41 -2.07
N LEU A 23 -2.91 -2.77 -2.59
CA LEU A 23 -3.38 -2.29 -3.89
C LEU A 23 -3.50 -0.76 -3.90
N LEU A 24 -4.11 -0.17 -2.88
CA LEU A 24 -4.23 1.28 -2.75
C LEU A 24 -2.85 1.97 -2.69
N THR A 25 -1.91 1.43 -1.91
CA THR A 25 -0.53 1.93 -1.84
C THR A 25 0.15 1.89 -3.20
N SER A 26 0.00 0.78 -3.92
CA SER A 26 0.59 0.60 -5.25
C SER A 26 -0.02 1.55 -6.28
N LEU A 27 -1.34 1.72 -6.28
CA LEU A 27 -2.03 2.66 -7.17
C LEU A 27 -1.57 4.09 -6.95
N LYS A 28 -1.48 4.54 -5.69
CA LYS A 28 -0.98 5.88 -5.35
C LYS A 28 0.48 6.08 -5.76
N ARG A 29 1.33 5.06 -5.62
CA ARG A 29 2.75 5.11 -6.02
C ARG A 29 2.92 5.27 -7.53
N HIS A 30 2.01 4.71 -8.32
CA HIS A 30 2.09 4.69 -9.79
C HIS A 30 1.00 5.53 -10.47
N GLU A 31 0.34 6.43 -9.74
CA GLU A 31 -0.83 7.20 -10.23
C GLU A 31 -0.54 7.90 -11.56
N ALA A 32 0.60 8.59 -11.66
CA ALA A 32 1.00 9.32 -12.87
C ALA A 32 1.21 8.43 -14.11
N GLN A 33 1.50 7.14 -13.92
CA GLN A 33 1.72 6.18 -15.02
C GLN A 33 0.43 5.50 -15.48
N LEU A 34 -0.55 5.40 -14.58
CA LEU A 34 -1.82 4.69 -14.80
C LEU A 34 -2.97 5.63 -15.20
N GLY A 35 -2.84 6.94 -14.93
CA GLY A 35 -3.79 7.96 -15.37
C GLY A 35 -5.17 7.83 -14.72
N ASP A 36 -6.21 8.26 -15.45
CA ASP A 36 -7.57 8.42 -14.94
C ASP A 36 -8.16 7.15 -14.29
N LEU A 37 -7.82 5.97 -14.82
CA LEU A 37 -8.30 4.70 -14.27
C LEU A 37 -7.79 4.42 -12.86
N ALA A 38 -6.55 4.80 -12.55
CA ALA A 38 -6.03 4.66 -11.19
C ALA A 38 -6.72 5.64 -10.24
N GLN A 39 -7.04 6.86 -10.70
CA GLN A 39 -7.72 7.85 -9.88
C GLN A 39 -9.12 7.39 -9.49
N GLU A 40 -9.88 6.84 -10.44
CA GLU A 40 -11.20 6.27 -10.17
C GLU A 40 -11.14 5.12 -9.15
N LEU A 41 -10.15 4.22 -9.31
CA LEU A 41 -9.99 3.08 -8.40
C LEU A 41 -9.50 3.49 -7.01
N ILE A 42 -8.60 4.47 -6.92
CA ILE A 42 -8.14 5.06 -5.65
C ILE A 42 -9.33 5.67 -4.91
N ALA A 43 -10.13 6.52 -5.59
CA ALA A 43 -11.28 7.16 -4.99
C ALA A 43 -12.33 6.15 -4.50
N ALA A 44 -12.56 5.08 -5.27
CA ALA A 44 -13.47 4.00 -4.88
C ALA A 44 -12.98 3.27 -3.62
N LEU A 45 -11.68 2.92 -3.56
CA LEU A 45 -11.10 2.24 -2.39
C LEU A 45 -11.17 3.11 -1.13
N GLU A 46 -10.86 4.40 -1.23
CA GLU A 46 -10.95 5.35 -0.12
C GLU A 46 -12.39 5.57 0.35
N ALA A 47 -13.35 5.66 -0.57
CA ALA A 47 -14.77 5.77 -0.24
C ALA A 47 -15.30 4.55 0.54
N HIS A 48 -14.68 3.38 0.33
CA HIS A 48 -14.95 2.16 1.08
C HIS A 48 -14.16 2.03 2.39
N GLY A 49 -13.39 3.05 2.78
CA GLY A 49 -12.65 3.10 4.04
C GLY A 49 -11.31 2.36 4.02
N VAL A 50 -10.80 2.01 2.84
CA VAL A 50 -9.45 1.43 2.70
C VAL A 50 -8.42 2.55 2.89
N ALA A 51 -7.45 2.32 3.77
CA ALA A 51 -6.32 3.22 3.99
C ALA A 51 -5.05 2.62 3.37
N PRO A 52 -4.15 3.46 2.79
CA PRO A 52 -2.87 2.96 2.31
C PRO A 52 -2.02 2.46 3.48
N ILE A 53 -1.13 1.52 3.17
CA ILE A 53 -0.09 1.10 4.12
C ILE A 53 0.91 2.24 4.26
N ASP A 54 1.04 2.77 5.49
CA ASP A 54 2.10 3.68 5.84
C ASP A 54 3.43 2.93 5.78
N ASP A 55 4.25 3.23 4.76
CA ASP A 55 5.67 2.90 4.80
C ASP A 55 6.27 3.77 5.91
N ASP A 56 6.42 3.25 7.14
CA ASP A 56 7.17 3.94 8.18
C ASP A 56 8.62 4.10 7.68
N PRO A 57 9.04 5.31 7.27
CA PRO A 57 10.36 5.52 6.69
C PRO A 57 11.41 5.58 7.79
N ARG A 58 11.03 5.40 9.07
CA ARG A 58 11.98 5.48 10.17
C ARG A 58 13.06 4.43 9.94
N PRO A 59 14.33 4.84 9.84
CA PRO A 59 15.41 3.87 9.90
C PRO A 59 15.20 3.11 11.19
N ARG A 60 15.16 1.78 11.11
CA ARG A 60 15.35 0.95 12.30
C ARG A 60 16.68 1.43 12.85
N HIS A 61 16.65 2.17 13.94
CA HIS A 61 17.85 2.51 14.67
C HIS A 61 18.34 1.17 15.21
N GLU A 62 19.12 0.46 14.38
CA GLU A 62 20.00 -0.60 14.84
C GLU A 62 20.79 0.05 15.96
N TYR A 63 20.51 -0.43 17.17
CA TYR A 63 21.18 0.03 18.36
C TYR A 63 22.67 -0.18 18.14
N ALA A 64 23.38 0.89 17.81
CA ALA A 64 24.83 0.89 17.81
C ALA A 64 25.23 0.91 19.29
N PRO A 65 25.82 -0.17 19.83
CA PRO A 65 26.27 -0.15 21.21
C PRO A 65 27.28 0.99 21.38
N PRO A 66 27.23 1.73 22.50
CA PRO A 66 28.23 2.76 22.76
C PRO A 66 29.61 2.10 22.69
N ARG A 67 30.48 2.63 21.81
CA ARG A 67 31.92 2.36 21.89
C ARG A 67 32.40 2.97 23.18
N ASP A 68 32.32 2.21 24.26
CA ASP A 68 32.85 2.63 25.54
C ASP A 68 34.34 2.94 25.38
N LEU A 69 34.61 4.21 25.56
CA LEU A 69 35.88 4.84 25.86
C LEU A 69 36.55 4.10 27.04
N ARG A 70 37.30 3.03 26.78
CA ARG A 70 38.34 2.59 27.72
C ARG A 70 39.62 3.35 27.44
N ARG A 71 39.69 4.52 28.07
CA ARG A 71 40.94 5.16 28.48
C ARG A 71 41.47 4.34 29.67
N VAL A 72 42.47 3.50 29.45
CA VAL A 72 43.47 3.13 30.47
C VAL A 72 44.80 2.90 29.78
#